data_AF-A0A966J4L4-F1
#
_entry.id   AF-A0A966J4L4-F1
#
_cell.length_a   1.000
_cell.length_b   1.000
_cell.length_c   1.000
_cell.angle_alpha   90.00
_cell.angle_beta   90.00
_cell.angle_gamma   90.00
#
_symmetry.space_group_name_H-M   'P 1'
#
loop_
_entity.id
_entity.type
_entity.pdbx_description
1 polymer ?
#
loop_
_entity_poly.entity_id
_entity_poly.type
_entity_poly.pdbx_seq_one_letter_code
_entity_poly.pdbx_strand_id
1 'polypeptide(L)'
;MQTLTNDNWLLTVGTFLPLVGVALMMFVPASDERSHKQIGIVTSAATLVVGIWTMLRFDFDQSEKLQFFVDSEWITVIRANYTIGLDGISLPLYVLSMVVTLLVMIYTWDNMPDAGNAKSFIMLMLGLQVGMAGSFIAQDLILFFVFFEVVLLPMYFMIGVWGGDDRQYASLKFFLYTM
;
A
#
# COMPACT_ATOMS: atom_id res chain seq x y z
N MET A 1 6.25 6.02 -26.00
CA MET A 1 7.00 6.93 -25.12
C MET A 1 8.36 6.29 -24.83
N GLN A 2 9.47 7.03 -24.92
CA GLN A 2 10.79 6.50 -24.53
C GLN A 2 10.81 6.31 -23.01
N THR A 3 10.95 5.07 -22.56
CA THR A 3 11.15 4.73 -21.15
C THR A 3 12.53 5.21 -20.73
N LEU A 4 12.59 6.19 -19.82
CA LEU A 4 13.85 6.78 -19.33
C LEU A 4 14.63 5.81 -18.43
N THR A 5 13.97 4.81 -17.85
CA THR A 5 14.56 3.83 -16.92
C THR A 5 14.09 2.43 -17.29
N ASN A 6 15.01 1.45 -17.34
CA ASN A 6 14.70 0.03 -17.63
C ASN A 6 14.22 -0.75 -16.38
N ASP A 7 14.09 -0.10 -15.23
CA ASP A 7 13.73 -0.72 -13.96
C ASP A 7 12.20 -0.84 -13.76
N ASN A 8 11.54 -1.40 -14.78
CA ASN A 8 10.09 -1.52 -14.90
C ASN A 8 9.44 -2.35 -13.76
N TRP A 9 10.24 -3.14 -13.04
CA TRP A 9 9.77 -4.00 -11.97
C TRP A 9 9.73 -3.33 -10.60
N LEU A 10 10.43 -2.19 -10.41
CA LEU A 10 10.59 -1.55 -9.10
C LEU A 10 9.25 -1.13 -8.48
N LEU A 11 8.36 -0.54 -9.28
CA LEU A 11 7.04 -0.11 -8.82
C LEU A 11 6.15 -1.29 -8.46
N THR A 12 6.13 -2.32 -9.29
CA THR A 12 5.37 -3.55 -9.00
C THR A 12 5.89 -4.21 -7.72
N VAL A 13 7.19 -4.32 -7.54
CA VAL A 13 7.77 -4.87 -6.31
C VAL A 13 7.45 -3.98 -5.12
N GLY A 14 7.69 -2.67 -5.19
CA GLY A 14 7.41 -1.76 -4.07
C GLY A 14 5.93 -1.71 -3.68
N THR A 15 5.00 -1.83 -4.63
CA THR A 15 3.57 -1.85 -4.33
C THR A 15 3.10 -3.18 -3.75
N PHE A 16 3.60 -4.32 -4.23
CA PHE A 16 3.08 -5.64 -3.82
C PHE A 16 3.93 -6.37 -2.78
N LEU A 17 5.14 -5.90 -2.44
CA LEU A 17 5.97 -6.49 -1.38
C LEU A 17 5.23 -6.66 -0.04
N PRO A 18 4.37 -5.71 0.42
CA PRO A 18 3.59 -5.90 1.64
C PRO A 18 2.74 -7.18 1.65
N LEU A 19 2.27 -7.64 0.48
CA LEU A 19 1.48 -8.89 0.38
C LEU A 19 2.29 -10.14 0.70
N VAL A 20 3.62 -10.10 0.55
CA VAL A 20 4.49 -11.19 0.99
C VAL A 20 4.43 -11.31 2.52
N GLY A 21 4.44 -10.19 3.24
CA GLY A 21 4.25 -10.17 4.69
C GLY A 21 2.89 -10.73 5.10
N VAL A 22 1.82 -10.33 4.41
CA VAL A 22 0.46 -10.87 4.60
C VAL A 22 0.46 -12.40 4.39
N ALA A 23 1.10 -12.88 3.33
CA ALA A 23 1.19 -14.30 3.03
C ALA A 23 1.96 -15.09 4.11
N LEU A 24 3.10 -14.55 4.58
CA LEU A 24 3.87 -15.17 5.66
C LEU A 24 3.04 -15.26 6.96
N MET A 25 2.28 -14.22 7.31
CA MET A 25 1.41 -14.22 8.48
C MET A 25 0.29 -15.27 8.43
N MET A 26 -0.15 -15.70 7.23
CA MET A 26 -1.17 -16.74 7.10
C MET A 26 -0.70 -18.07 7.70
N PHE A 27 0.60 -18.37 7.62
CA PHE A 27 1.19 -19.59 8.17
C PHE A 27 1.54 -19.49 9.66
N VAL A 28 1.48 -18.30 10.25
CA VAL A 28 1.76 -18.06 11.68
C VAL A 28 0.45 -18.09 12.48
N PRO A 29 0.39 -18.83 13.61
CA PRO A 29 -0.77 -18.86 14.50
C PRO A 29 -1.15 -17.46 14.98
N ALA A 30 -2.45 -17.19 15.12
CA ALA A 30 -2.93 -15.86 15.55
C ALA A 30 -2.51 -15.50 16.99
N SER A 31 -2.18 -16.49 17.82
CA SER A 31 -1.69 -16.30 19.20
C SER A 31 -0.26 -15.79 19.27
N ASP A 32 0.54 -15.93 18.21
CA ASP A 32 1.93 -15.46 18.19
C ASP A 32 2.02 -14.00 17.71
N GLU A 33 1.58 -13.10 18.58
CA GLU A 33 1.57 -11.65 18.33
C GLU A 33 2.96 -11.11 17.96
N ARG A 34 4.02 -11.62 18.62
CA ARG A 34 5.39 -11.15 18.40
C ARG A 34 5.83 -11.41 16.96
N SER A 35 5.57 -12.60 16.44
CA SER A 35 5.93 -12.94 15.05
C SER A 35 5.17 -12.07 14.05
N HIS A 36 3.88 -11.78 14.27
CA HIS A 36 3.12 -10.87 13.39
C HIS A 36 3.71 -9.46 13.40
N LYS A 37 4.02 -8.91 14.58
CA LYS A 37 4.67 -7.59 14.71
C LYS A 37 6.02 -7.54 14.00
N GLN A 38 6.85 -8.58 14.15
CA GLN A 38 8.14 -8.67 13.48
C GLN A 38 7.99 -8.73 11.95
N ILE A 39 7.09 -9.58 11.44
CA ILE A 39 6.83 -9.68 10.00
C ILE A 39 6.32 -8.33 9.46
N GLY A 40 5.43 -7.64 10.17
CA GLY A 40 4.91 -6.32 9.80
C GLY A 40 6.02 -5.27 9.66
N ILE A 41 6.88 -5.15 10.68
CA ILE A 41 8.01 -4.21 10.65
C ILE A 41 9.01 -4.57 9.55
N VAL A 42 9.41 -5.84 9.43
CA VAL A 42 10.40 -6.27 8.43
C VAL A 42 9.87 -6.03 7.01
N THR A 43 8.60 -6.36 6.75
CA THR A 43 8.01 -6.21 5.41
C THR A 43 7.80 -4.73 5.05
N SER A 44 7.29 -3.91 5.98
CA SER A 44 7.13 -2.47 5.75
C SER A 44 8.48 -1.75 5.59
N ALA A 45 9.50 -2.13 6.37
CA ALA A 45 10.85 -1.61 6.23
C ALA A 45 11.48 -2.01 4.88
N ALA A 46 11.35 -3.27 4.48
CA ALA A 46 11.81 -3.73 3.18
C ALA A 46 11.10 -2.97 2.04
N THR A 47 9.80 -2.68 2.20
CA THR A 47 9.04 -1.90 1.22
C THR A 47 9.54 -0.46 1.15
N LEU A 48 9.82 0.17 2.29
CA LEU A 48 10.40 1.51 2.33
C LEU A 48 11.80 1.54 1.70
N VAL A 49 12.62 0.49 1.89
CA VAL A 49 13.94 0.39 1.22
C VAL A 49 13.76 0.40 -0.30
N VAL A 50 12.77 -0.30 -0.84
CA VAL A 50 12.43 -0.24 -2.27
C VAL A 50 11.98 1.16 -2.67
N GLY A 51 11.12 1.82 -1.87
CA GLY A 51 10.69 3.20 -2.12
C GLY A 51 11.84 4.22 -2.14
N ILE A 52 12.76 4.13 -1.18
CA ILE A 52 13.97 4.96 -1.13
C ILE A 52 14.86 4.67 -2.34
N TRP A 53 15.03 3.40 -2.71
CA TRP A 53 15.80 3.04 -3.90
C TRP A 53 15.19 3.62 -5.18
N THR A 54 13.87 3.57 -5.33
CA THR A 54 13.14 4.22 -6.43
C THR A 54 13.39 5.73 -6.43
N MET A 55 13.33 6.39 -5.27
CA MET A 55 13.62 7.83 -5.15
C MET A 55 15.05 8.18 -5.54
N LEU A 56 16.05 7.37 -5.17
CA LEU A 56 17.44 7.58 -5.55
C LEU A 56 17.71 7.36 -7.05
N ARG A 57 16.87 6.55 -7.71
CA ARG A 57 16.96 6.26 -9.15
C ARG A 57 16.11 7.20 -10.01
N PHE A 58 15.27 8.04 -9.40
CA PHE A 58 14.42 8.98 -10.10
C PHE A 58 15.26 10.15 -10.66
N ASP A 59 15.06 10.48 -11.93
CA ASP A 59 15.68 11.63 -12.58
C ASP A 59 14.86 12.89 -12.26
N PHE A 60 15.36 13.69 -11.31
CA PHE A 60 14.68 14.92 -10.88
C PHE A 60 14.72 16.04 -11.93
N ASP A 61 15.66 16.01 -12.87
CA ASP A 61 15.75 17.01 -13.95
C ASP A 61 14.64 16.82 -14.99
N GLN A 62 14.01 15.63 -15.03
CA GLN A 62 12.89 15.28 -15.91
C GLN A 62 11.64 14.89 -15.11
N SER A 63 11.40 15.60 -14.00
CA SER A 63 10.29 15.30 -13.08
C SER A 63 8.89 15.42 -13.69
N GLU A 64 8.75 16.16 -14.80
CA GLU A 64 7.49 16.28 -15.56
C GLU A 64 7.17 15.05 -16.42
N LYS A 65 8.12 14.12 -16.59
CA LYS A 65 7.92 12.90 -17.37
C LYS A 65 7.67 11.70 -16.45
N LEU A 66 6.81 10.80 -16.91
CA LEU A 66 6.60 9.52 -16.25
C LEU A 66 7.86 8.64 -16.36
N GLN A 67 8.31 8.13 -15.22
CA GLN A 67 9.45 7.23 -15.08
C GLN A 67 9.01 5.89 -14.50
N PHE A 68 9.86 4.86 -14.63
CA PHE A 68 9.56 3.47 -14.24
C PHE A 68 8.25 2.94 -14.85
N PHE A 69 7.99 3.32 -16.11
CA PHE A 69 6.73 3.11 -16.77
C PHE A 69 6.54 1.66 -17.25
N VAL A 70 5.38 1.08 -16.95
CA VAL A 70 4.93 -0.20 -17.49
C VAL A 70 3.56 0.01 -18.10
N ASP A 71 3.36 -0.51 -19.30
CA ASP A 71 2.07 -0.55 -19.96
C ASP A 71 1.86 -1.95 -20.52
N SER A 72 0.83 -2.63 -20.03
CA SER A 72 0.51 -4.00 -20.41
C SER A 72 -1.00 -4.18 -20.41
N GLU A 73 -1.51 -4.86 -21.43
CA GLU A 73 -2.93 -5.14 -21.53
C GLU A 73 -3.39 -6.00 -20.34
N TRP A 74 -4.46 -5.57 -19.66
CA TRP A 74 -4.99 -6.29 -18.49
C TRP A 74 -6.37 -6.88 -18.75
N ILE A 75 -7.35 -6.06 -19.15
CA ILE A 75 -8.72 -6.50 -19.45
C ILE A 75 -9.17 -5.93 -20.79
N THR A 76 -9.04 -6.74 -21.84
CA THR A 76 -9.33 -6.37 -23.24
C THR A 76 -10.76 -5.86 -23.44
N VAL A 77 -11.75 -6.49 -22.79
CA VAL A 77 -13.18 -6.21 -23.02
C VAL A 77 -13.56 -4.77 -22.66
N ILE A 78 -12.95 -4.24 -21.59
CA ILE A 78 -13.19 -2.86 -21.12
C ILE A 78 -12.04 -1.92 -21.46
N ARG A 79 -11.04 -2.40 -22.22
CA ARG A 79 -9.81 -1.67 -22.57
C ARG A 79 -9.06 -1.12 -21.36
N ALA A 80 -9.02 -1.88 -20.27
CA ALA A 80 -8.24 -1.53 -19.09
C ALA A 80 -6.82 -2.09 -19.22
N ASN A 81 -5.84 -1.24 -18.94
CA ASN A 81 -4.43 -1.61 -18.96
C ASN A 81 -3.82 -1.59 -17.57
N TYR A 82 -2.82 -2.45 -17.35
CA TYR A 82 -1.88 -2.30 -16.24
C TYR A 82 -0.85 -1.23 -16.62
N THR A 83 -1.29 0.03 -16.57
CA THR A 83 -0.43 1.18 -16.84
C THR A 83 -0.01 1.80 -15.52
N ILE A 84 1.28 1.71 -15.19
CA ILE A 84 1.87 2.30 -13.98
C ILE A 84 3.06 3.18 -14.33
N GLY A 85 3.31 4.18 -13.49
CA GLY A 85 4.45 5.08 -13.62
C GLY A 85 4.49 6.10 -12.49
N LEU A 86 5.64 6.75 -12.31
CA LEU A 86 5.83 7.82 -11.34
C LEU A 86 6.23 9.12 -12.02
N ASP A 87 5.62 10.22 -11.59
CA ASP A 87 6.06 11.59 -11.88
C ASP A 87 6.55 12.28 -10.58
N GLY A 88 6.97 13.56 -10.71
CA GLY A 88 7.46 14.34 -9.57
C GLY A 88 6.45 14.60 -8.46
N ILE A 89 5.14 14.49 -8.73
CA ILE A 89 4.07 14.69 -7.73
C ILE A 89 3.78 13.38 -7.01
N SER A 90 3.75 12.28 -7.75
CA SER A 90 3.40 10.95 -7.26
C SER A 90 4.52 10.35 -6.42
N LEU A 91 5.78 10.62 -6.76
CA LEU A 91 6.96 10.11 -6.04
C LEU A 91 6.94 10.41 -4.53
N PRO A 92 6.78 11.67 -4.06
CA PRO A 92 6.76 11.96 -2.63
C PRO A 92 5.57 11.29 -1.93
N LEU A 93 4.41 11.19 -2.56
CA LEU A 93 3.21 10.57 -1.99
C LEU A 93 3.37 9.04 -1.86
N TYR A 94 3.95 8.42 -2.89
CA TYR A 94 4.30 7.00 -2.89
C TYR A 94 5.26 6.66 -1.74
N VAL A 95 6.38 7.40 -1.62
CA VAL A 95 7.36 7.18 -0.54
C VAL A 95 6.77 7.50 0.83
N LEU A 96 6.00 8.59 0.96
CA LEU A 96 5.35 8.99 2.21
C LEU A 96 4.42 7.89 2.72
N SER A 97 3.63 7.24 1.84
CA SER A 97 2.76 6.13 2.24
C SER A 97 3.52 4.98 2.90
N MET A 98 4.73 4.69 2.41
CA MET A 98 5.61 3.65 2.96
C MET A 98 6.23 4.07 4.29
N VAL A 99 6.69 5.33 4.39
CA VAL A 99 7.24 5.90 5.63
C VAL A 99 6.19 5.85 6.73
N VAL A 100 4.98 6.38 6.47
CA VAL A 100 3.89 6.40 7.45
C VAL A 100 3.52 4.98 7.88
N THR A 101 3.44 4.04 6.93
CA THR A 101 3.13 2.65 7.28
C THR A 101 4.20 2.04 8.20
N LEU A 102 5.48 2.22 7.89
CA LEU A 102 6.56 1.73 8.76
C LEU A 102 6.49 2.36 10.17
N LEU A 103 6.24 3.67 10.26
CA LEU A 103 6.10 4.34 11.54
C LEU A 103 4.93 3.78 12.36
N VAL A 104 3.79 3.49 11.72
CA VAL A 104 2.65 2.83 12.37
C VAL A 104 3.05 1.44 12.86
N MET A 105 3.75 0.63 12.05
CA MET A 105 4.19 -0.71 12.46
C MET A 105 5.12 -0.68 13.67
N ILE A 106 6.04 0.28 13.71
CA ILE A 106 6.94 0.49 14.86
C ILE A 106 6.15 0.93 16.09
N TYR A 107 5.21 1.88 15.92
CA TYR A 107 4.39 2.38 17.03
C TYR A 107 3.53 1.27 17.66
N THR A 108 2.94 0.42 16.82
CA THR A 108 2.10 -0.72 17.25
C THR A 108 2.89 -1.80 18.00
N TRP A 109 4.23 -1.76 17.99
CA TRP A 109 5.06 -2.69 18.75
C TRP A 109 4.72 -2.68 20.25
N ASP A 110 4.67 -1.49 20.84
CA ASP A 110 4.34 -1.29 22.26
C ASP A 110 2.90 -0.77 22.46
N ASN A 111 2.25 -0.26 21.41
CA ASN A 111 0.93 0.37 21.48
C ASN A 111 -0.08 -0.35 20.57
N MET A 112 -0.39 -1.61 20.91
CA MET A 112 -1.45 -2.35 20.20
C MET A 112 -2.83 -1.83 20.64
N PRO A 113 -3.77 -1.54 19.71
CA PRO A 113 -5.08 -1.04 20.11
C PRO A 113 -5.94 -2.11 20.82
N ASP A 114 -6.81 -1.65 21.71
CA ASP A 114 -7.48 -2.46 22.75
C ASP A 114 -8.31 -3.66 22.25
N ALA A 115 -8.83 -3.60 21.03
CA ALA A 115 -9.59 -4.71 20.45
C ALA A 115 -8.74 -5.97 20.19
N GLY A 116 -7.41 -5.87 20.34
CA GLY A 116 -6.48 -7.00 20.23
C GLY A 116 -6.30 -7.48 18.80
N ASN A 117 -5.85 -8.72 18.64
CA ASN A 117 -5.65 -9.38 17.34
C ASN A 117 -4.66 -8.65 16.40
N ALA A 118 -3.38 -8.68 16.78
CA ALA A 118 -2.28 -8.12 16.00
C ALA A 118 -2.20 -8.65 14.56
N LYS A 119 -2.52 -9.93 14.36
CA LYS A 119 -2.53 -10.56 13.03
C LYS A 119 -3.45 -9.80 12.08
N SER A 120 -4.73 -9.65 12.43
CA SER A 120 -5.70 -8.98 11.56
C SER A 120 -5.38 -7.51 11.35
N PHE A 121 -4.98 -6.79 12.40
CA PHE A 121 -4.61 -5.38 12.29
C PHE A 121 -3.45 -5.17 11.31
N ILE A 122 -2.37 -5.94 11.47
CA ILE A 122 -1.17 -5.78 10.64
C ILE A 122 -1.43 -6.21 9.20
N MET A 123 -2.19 -7.30 8.97
CA MET A 123 -2.57 -7.72 7.62
C MET A 123 -3.38 -6.64 6.89
N LEU A 124 -4.34 -5.99 7.59
CA LEU A 124 -5.13 -4.90 7.03
C LEU A 124 -4.26 -3.66 6.76
N MET A 125 -3.36 -3.30 7.66
CA MET A 125 -2.42 -2.20 7.46
C MET A 125 -1.46 -2.42 6.28
N LEU A 126 -0.96 -3.65 6.08
CA LEU A 126 -0.15 -3.98 4.90
C LEU A 126 -0.99 -3.95 3.62
N GLY A 127 -2.25 -4.42 3.66
CA GLY A 127 -3.18 -4.29 2.53
C GLY A 127 -3.50 -2.84 2.18
N LEU A 128 -3.68 -1.99 3.19
CA LEU A 128 -3.85 -0.55 3.03
C LEU A 128 -2.63 0.08 2.33
N GLN A 129 -1.42 -0.31 2.71
CA GLN A 129 -0.20 0.16 2.08
C GLN A 129 -0.16 -0.17 0.58
N VAL A 130 -0.60 -1.37 0.18
CA VAL A 130 -0.71 -1.77 -1.24
C VAL A 130 -1.68 -0.85 -1.98
N GLY A 131 -2.86 -0.61 -1.41
CA GLY A 131 -3.86 0.27 -2.01
C GLY A 131 -3.37 1.72 -2.15
N MET A 132 -2.72 2.27 -1.12
CA MET A 132 -2.17 3.63 -1.14
C MET A 132 -1.04 3.76 -2.18
N ALA A 133 -0.05 2.87 -2.12
CA ALA A 133 1.08 2.86 -3.04
C ALA A 133 0.61 2.67 -4.50
N GLY A 134 -0.34 1.75 -4.72
CA GLY A 134 -0.95 1.48 -6.02
C GLY A 134 -1.70 2.69 -6.58
N SER A 135 -2.48 3.38 -5.76
CA SER A 135 -3.23 4.59 -6.16
C SER A 135 -2.32 5.70 -6.67
N PHE A 136 -1.12 5.85 -6.13
CA PHE A 136 -0.16 6.88 -6.57
C PHE A 136 0.64 6.50 -7.81
N ILE A 137 0.74 5.21 -8.17
CA ILE A 137 1.48 4.80 -9.37
C ILE A 137 0.57 4.51 -10.58
N ALA A 138 -0.74 4.35 -10.37
CA ALA A 138 -1.67 3.99 -11.43
C ALA A 138 -1.88 5.16 -12.41
N GLN A 139 -1.76 4.86 -13.71
CA GLN A 139 -1.96 5.80 -14.81
C GLN A 139 -3.21 5.47 -15.65
N ASP A 140 -3.82 4.32 -15.41
CA ASP A 140 -5.11 3.90 -15.96
C ASP A 140 -6.22 4.14 -14.92
N LEU A 141 -7.36 4.70 -15.36
CA LEU A 141 -8.47 5.08 -14.48
C LEU A 141 -9.11 3.87 -13.77
N ILE A 142 -9.24 2.74 -14.46
CA ILE A 142 -9.82 1.52 -13.89
C ILE A 142 -8.83 0.92 -12.89
N LEU A 143 -7.54 0.91 -13.22
CA LEU A 143 -6.51 0.45 -12.29
C LEU A 143 -6.45 1.32 -11.02
N PHE A 144 -6.51 2.65 -11.18
CA PHE A 144 -6.59 3.59 -10.06
C PHE A 144 -7.81 3.29 -9.17
N PHE A 145 -8.99 3.13 -9.78
CA PHE A 145 -10.22 2.80 -9.06
C PHE A 145 -10.08 1.50 -8.25
N VAL A 146 -9.48 0.46 -8.82
CA VAL A 146 -9.23 -0.80 -8.10
C VAL A 146 -8.33 -0.60 -6.88
N PHE A 147 -7.23 0.16 -7.00
CA PHE A 147 -6.38 0.44 -5.84
C PHE A 147 -7.07 1.33 -4.80
N PHE A 148 -7.88 2.28 -5.23
CA PHE A 148 -8.68 3.12 -4.36
C PHE A 148 -9.67 2.31 -3.53
N GLU A 149 -10.38 1.36 -4.16
CA GLU A 149 -11.28 0.42 -3.47
C GLU A 149 -10.53 -0.48 -2.47
N VAL A 150 -9.32 -0.92 -2.83
CA VAL A 150 -8.44 -1.68 -1.94
C VAL A 150 -8.05 -0.88 -0.69
N VAL A 151 -8.04 0.46 -0.74
CA VAL A 151 -7.83 1.30 0.45
C VAL A 151 -9.07 1.32 1.34
N LEU A 152 -10.27 1.36 0.76
CA LEU A 152 -11.53 1.49 1.51
C LEU A 152 -11.82 0.28 2.40
N LEU A 153 -11.59 -0.93 1.90
CA LEU A 153 -11.91 -2.16 2.61
C LEU A 153 -11.12 -2.31 3.93
N PRO A 154 -9.79 -2.15 3.97
CA PRO A 154 -9.02 -2.14 5.21
C PRO A 154 -9.42 -1.01 6.15
N MET A 155 -9.62 0.20 5.64
CA MET A 155 -10.05 1.33 6.47
C MET A 155 -11.39 1.08 7.16
N TYR A 156 -12.36 0.50 6.44
CA TYR A 156 -13.66 0.12 7.01
C TYR A 156 -13.49 -0.79 8.24
N PHE A 157 -12.70 -1.86 8.13
CA PHE A 157 -12.46 -2.78 9.25
C PHE A 157 -11.63 -2.15 10.36
N MET A 158 -10.60 -1.37 10.01
CA MET A 158 -9.76 -0.70 10.99
C MET A 158 -10.56 0.25 11.87
N ILE A 159 -11.42 1.07 11.26
CA ILE A 159 -12.34 1.96 11.97
C ILE A 159 -13.34 1.13 12.78
N GLY A 160 -13.98 0.14 12.16
CA GLY A 160 -15.07 -0.62 12.79
C GLY A 160 -14.65 -1.51 13.97
N VAL A 161 -13.40 -2.00 13.98
CA VAL A 161 -12.89 -2.91 15.03
C VAL A 161 -12.00 -2.17 16.02
N TRP A 162 -11.05 -1.34 15.58
CA TRP A 162 -10.07 -0.66 16.45
C TRP A 162 -10.31 0.84 16.61
N GLY A 163 -11.41 1.39 16.07
CA GLY A 163 -11.81 2.77 16.29
C GLY A 163 -12.31 3.03 17.73
N GLY A 164 -12.50 4.32 18.04
CA GLY A 164 -13.01 4.77 19.34
C GLY A 164 -14.52 4.63 19.49
N ASP A 165 -15.12 5.55 20.25
CA ASP A 165 -16.57 5.59 20.47
C ASP A 165 -17.33 5.73 19.15
N ASP A 166 -18.50 5.09 19.05
CA ASP A 166 -19.35 5.05 17.85
C ASP A 166 -18.67 4.51 16.57
N ARG A 167 -17.60 3.72 16.70
CA ARG A 167 -16.85 3.09 15.59
C ARG A 167 -17.69 2.40 14.52
N GLN A 168 -18.80 1.75 14.89
CA GLN A 168 -19.69 1.11 13.91
C GLN A 168 -20.36 2.14 13.00
N TYR A 169 -20.92 3.19 13.59
CA TYR A 169 -21.53 4.29 12.83
C TYR A 169 -20.49 5.02 11.97
N ALA A 170 -19.30 5.28 12.53
CA ALA A 170 -18.21 5.91 11.80
C ALA A 170 -17.73 5.08 10.60
N SER A 171 -17.56 3.76 10.76
CA SER A 171 -17.14 2.87 9.67
C SER A 171 -18.18 2.76 8.55
N LEU A 172 -19.47 2.65 8.89
CA LEU A 172 -20.57 2.65 7.93
C LEU A 172 -20.64 3.97 7.15
N LYS A 173 -20.50 5.10 7.86
CA LYS A 173 -20.48 6.42 7.23
C LYS A 173 -19.28 6.57 6.30
N PHE A 174 -18.09 6.21 6.75
CA PHE A 174 -16.88 6.22 5.93
C PHE A 174 -17.09 5.43 4.63
N PHE A 175 -17.60 4.20 4.73
CA PHE A 175 -17.84 3.35 3.57
C PHE A 175 -18.90 3.94 2.62
N LEU A 176 -20.06 4.37 3.14
CA LEU A 176 -21.17 4.86 2.32
C LEU A 176 -20.93 6.21 1.63
N TYR A 177 -20.07 7.07 2.19
CA TYR A 177 -19.79 8.39 1.61
C TYR A 177 -18.55 8.41 0.71
N THR A 178 -17.69 7.39 0.79
CA THR A 178 -16.47 7.31 -0.01
C THR A 178 -16.63 6.42 -1.24
N MET A 179 -17.59 5.48 -1.21
CA MET A 179 -18.15 4.78 -2.38
C MET A 179 -19.06 5.72 -3.18
#